data_AF-A0A2K4ZGR2-F1
#
_entry.id   AF-A0A2K4ZGR2-F1
#
_cell.length_a   1.000
_cell.length_b   1.000
_cell.length_c   1.000
_cell.angle_alpha   90.00
_cell.angle_beta   90.00
_cell.angle_gamma   90.00
#
_symmetry.space_group_name_H-M   'P 1'
#
loop_
_entity.id
_entity.type
_entity.pdbx_description
1 polymer ?
#
loop_
_entity_poly.entity_id
_entity_poly.type
_entity_poly.pdbx_seq_one_letter_code
_entity_poly.pdbx_strand_id
1 'polypeptide(L)'
;MDEQTSKTITAFDSLFTTNRIQMLKILLPWLAPGQQGGFAVYIKLLELQYTLTFLRRHSDTRLLGSGKQLSADFFQGDNDDTLKLLDELIPFSSQGERSKIENMKNMMANFRKMQEMMDMMKMMQELFPEGMGTDNPMDMFSGMSDSGLSSLFQMFGAGQEE
;
A
#
# COMPACT_ATOMS: atom_id res chain seq x y z
N MET A 1 -0.53 -2.76 19.95
CA MET A 1 -0.18 -2.38 18.56
C MET A 1 0.26 -0.91 18.46
N ASP A 2 -0.03 -0.06 19.46
CA ASP A 2 0.26 1.39 19.43
C ASP A 2 1.73 1.78 19.61
N GLU A 3 2.53 0.89 20.21
CA GLU A 3 3.95 1.18 20.50
C GLU A 3 4.83 1.05 19.25
N GLN A 4 4.48 0.15 18.33
CA GLN A 4 5.25 -0.09 17.11
C GLN A 4 5.05 1.04 16.10
N THR A 5 3.82 1.53 15.95
CA THR A 5 3.48 2.67 15.10
C THR A 5 4.11 3.95 15.63
N SER A 6 4.09 4.18 16.96
CA SER A 6 4.79 5.29 17.58
C SER A 6 6.30 5.23 17.35
N LYS A 7 6.93 4.05 17.45
CA LYS A 7 8.36 3.85 17.16
C LYS A 7 8.72 4.12 15.70
N THR A 8 7.90 3.70 14.74
CA THR A 8 8.13 3.97 13.31
C THR A 8 7.99 5.46 12.99
N ILE A 9 6.97 6.13 13.55
CA ILE A 9 6.76 7.58 13.38
C ILE A 9 7.90 8.38 14.03
N THR A 10 8.35 7.97 15.21
CA THR A 10 9.48 8.60 15.91
C THR A 10 10.79 8.39 15.14
N ALA A 11 10.99 7.21 14.57
CA ALA A 11 12.15 6.92 13.73
C ALA A 11 12.15 7.83 12.49
N PHE A 12 11.00 8.02 11.84
CA PHE A 12 10.86 8.93 10.69
C PHE A 12 11.15 10.40 11.05
N ASP A 13 10.61 10.93 12.16
CA ASP A 13 10.92 12.30 12.61
C ASP A 13 12.40 12.46 12.98
N SER A 14 13.05 11.41 13.49
CA SER A 14 14.48 11.42 13.81
C SER A 14 15.38 11.53 12.58
N LEU A 15 14.94 11.00 11.42
CA LEU A 15 15.72 11.05 10.18
C LEU A 15 15.88 12.47 9.64
N PHE A 16 14.96 13.37 9.99
CA PHE A 16 14.86 14.71 9.41
C PHE A 16 15.08 15.83 10.44
N THR A 17 15.69 15.49 11.58
CA THR A 17 16.01 16.45 12.61
C THR A 17 17.50 16.42 12.95
N THR A 18 17.96 17.43 13.66
CA THR A 18 19.34 17.52 14.18
C THR A 18 19.30 17.86 15.65
N ASN A 19 20.39 17.62 16.39
CA ASN A 19 20.52 18.02 17.79
C ASN A 19 20.15 19.50 18.00
N ARG A 20 20.49 20.36 17.04
CA ARG A 20 20.16 21.79 17.10
C ARG A 20 18.66 22.05 16.94
N ILE A 21 18.00 21.38 16.01
CA ILE A 21 16.54 21.50 15.83
C ILE A 21 15.80 20.94 17.05
N GLN A 22 16.28 19.84 17.63
CA GLN A 22 15.72 19.26 18.87
C GLN A 22 15.86 20.22 20.07
N MET A 23 17.00 20.90 20.24
CA MET A 23 17.14 21.94 21.24
C MET A 23 16.12 23.07 21.04
N LEU A 24 15.86 23.50 19.80
CA LEU A 24 14.83 24.51 19.52
C LEU A 24 13.42 24.00 19.84
N LYS A 25 13.10 22.73 19.55
CA LYS A 25 11.83 22.10 19.95
C LYS A 25 11.64 22.12 21.48
N ILE A 26 12.70 21.84 22.25
CA ILE A 26 12.67 21.88 23.72
C ILE A 26 12.48 23.31 24.23
N LEU A 27 13.03 24.32 23.54
CA LEU A 27 12.90 25.74 23.89
C LEU A 27 11.52 26.33 23.57
N LEU A 28 10.79 25.76 22.60
CA LEU A 28 9.46 26.23 22.16
C LEU A 28 8.47 26.51 23.31
N PRO A 29 8.21 25.58 24.26
CA PRO A 29 7.25 25.81 25.35
C PRO A 29 7.67 26.90 26.34
N TRP A 30 8.94 27.32 26.35
CA TRP A 30 9.46 28.35 27.25
C TRP A 30 9.28 29.78 26.70
N LEU A 31 8.90 29.92 25.44
CA LEU A 31 8.64 31.22 24.82
C LEU A 31 7.26 31.76 25.21
N ALA A 32 7.12 33.09 25.19
CA ALA A 32 5.83 33.73 25.40
C ALA A 32 4.82 33.27 24.33
N PRO A 33 3.53 33.05 24.68
CA PRO A 33 2.53 32.49 23.76
C PRO A 33 2.42 33.22 22.42
N GLY A 34 2.60 34.55 22.42
CA GLY A 34 2.57 35.37 21.19
C GLY A 34 3.72 35.10 20.22
N GLN A 35 4.81 34.47 20.65
CA GLN A 35 6.00 34.17 19.84
C GLN A 35 6.10 32.68 19.48
N GLN A 36 5.41 31.80 20.20
CA GLN A 36 5.44 30.36 19.97
C GLN A 36 5.02 29.97 18.56
N GLY A 37 3.99 30.62 18.00
CA GLY A 37 3.52 30.33 16.65
C GLY A 37 4.59 30.59 15.57
N GLY A 38 5.20 31.77 15.58
CA GLY A 38 6.28 32.10 14.64
C GLY A 38 7.51 31.22 14.84
N PHE A 39 7.86 30.91 16.08
CA PHE A 39 8.98 30.02 16.40
C PHE A 39 8.73 28.57 15.95
N ALA A 40 7.51 28.07 16.09
CA ALA A 40 7.12 26.75 15.59
C ALA A 40 7.23 26.65 14.07
N VAL A 41 6.79 27.68 13.34
CA VAL A 41 6.96 27.75 11.87
C VAL A 41 8.44 27.77 11.50
N TYR A 42 9.26 28.54 12.22
CA TYR A 42 10.70 28.58 11.99
C TYR A 42 11.37 27.21 12.19
N ILE A 43 11.01 26.48 13.25
CA ILE A 43 11.48 25.11 13.49
C ILE A 43 11.11 24.20 12.31
N LYS A 44 9.87 24.28 11.80
CA LYS A 44 9.43 23.49 10.64
C LYS A 44 10.19 23.83 9.35
N LEU A 45 10.53 25.10 9.13
CA LEU A 45 11.37 25.50 7.99
C LEU A 45 12.78 24.91 8.09
N LEU A 46 13.37 24.88 9.29
CA LEU A 46 14.69 24.28 9.50
C LEU A 46 14.67 22.77 9.25
N GLU A 47 13.62 22.07 9.70
CA GLU A 47 13.42 20.64 9.39
C GLU A 47 13.36 20.42 7.89
N LEU A 48 12.55 21.19 7.17
CA LEU A 48 12.41 21.07 5.72
C LEU A 48 13.75 21.32 5.00
N GLN A 49 14.49 22.36 5.39
CA GLN A 49 15.82 22.65 4.82
C GLN A 49 16.80 21.49 5.03
N TYR A 50 16.77 20.89 6.23
CA TYR A 50 17.60 19.74 6.54
C TYR A 50 17.20 18.53 5.70
N THR A 51 15.91 18.22 5.59
CA THR A 51 15.37 17.16 4.72
C THR A 51 15.81 17.32 3.27
N LEU A 52 15.69 18.53 2.71
CA LEU A 52 16.09 18.80 1.33
C LEU A 52 17.61 18.64 1.12
N THR A 53 18.41 19.05 2.10
CA THR A 53 19.87 18.88 2.06
C THR A 53 20.26 17.41 2.18
N PHE A 54 19.59 16.66 3.06
CA PHE A 54 19.77 15.23 3.23
C PHE A 54 19.45 14.48 1.94
N LEU A 55 18.30 14.77 1.31
CA LEU A 55 17.90 14.19 0.03
C LEU A 55 18.90 14.47 -1.10
N ARG A 56 19.40 15.71 -1.20
CA ARG A 56 20.40 16.07 -2.21
C ARG A 56 21.75 15.37 -2.02
N ARG A 57 22.16 15.13 -0.77
CA ARG A 57 23.43 14.45 -0.46
C ARG A 57 23.35 12.94 -0.64
N HIS A 58 22.16 12.38 -0.53
CA HIS A 58 21.89 10.95 -0.63
C HIS A 58 21.05 10.61 -1.87
N SER A 59 21.23 11.32 -3.00
CA SER A 59 20.43 11.11 -4.21
C SER A 59 20.51 9.69 -4.78
N ASP A 60 21.62 8.98 -4.55
CA ASP A 60 21.80 7.57 -4.97
C ASP A 60 21.36 6.57 -3.90
N THR A 61 21.19 7.01 -2.65
CA THR A 61 20.65 6.16 -1.59
C THR A 61 19.14 6.35 -1.60
N ARG A 62 18.40 5.38 -2.15
CA ARG A 62 16.93 5.33 -2.00
C ARG A 62 16.60 5.68 -0.55
N LEU A 63 15.93 6.82 -0.32
CA LEU A 63 15.67 7.39 1.01
C LEU A 63 15.05 6.37 1.98
N LEU A 64 14.33 5.39 1.43
CA LEU A 64 14.00 4.12 2.07
C LEU A 64 15.01 3.07 1.58
N GLY A 65 16.07 2.85 2.36
CA GLY A 65 17.07 1.83 2.04
C GLY A 65 16.39 0.47 1.93
N SER A 66 16.53 -0.19 0.77
CA SER A 66 16.28 -1.62 0.49
C SER A 66 15.16 -2.37 1.25
N GLY A 67 14.14 -1.68 1.74
CA GLY A 67 13.13 -2.21 2.64
C GLY A 67 11.76 -2.05 2.01
N LYS A 68 11.12 -3.18 1.69
CA LYS A 68 9.77 -3.29 1.09
C LYS A 68 9.58 -2.33 -0.09
N GLN A 69 10.18 -2.68 -1.23
CA GLN A 69 9.74 -2.07 -2.48
C GLN A 69 8.32 -2.54 -2.73
N LEU A 70 7.40 -1.59 -2.92
CA LEU A 70 6.16 -1.87 -3.63
C LEU A 70 6.55 -2.60 -4.91
N SER A 71 6.08 -3.83 -5.09
CA SER A 71 6.28 -4.51 -6.35
C SER A 71 5.75 -3.58 -7.44
N ALA A 72 6.57 -3.28 -8.45
CA ALA A 72 6.10 -2.52 -9.60
C ALA A 72 4.87 -3.20 -10.24
N ASP A 73 4.79 -4.50 -10.04
CA ASP A 73 3.67 -5.38 -10.33
C ASP A 73 2.80 -5.61 -9.08
N PHE A 74 1.86 -4.69 -8.82
CA PHE A 74 0.88 -4.78 -7.72
C PHE A 74 -0.04 -6.01 -7.79
N PHE A 75 -0.13 -6.63 -8.97
CA PHE A 75 -1.03 -7.74 -9.26
C PHE A 75 -0.32 -8.98 -9.80
N GLN A 76 1.01 -8.92 -10.04
CA GLN A 76 1.78 -10.05 -10.55
C GLN A 76 2.92 -10.39 -9.59
N GLY A 77 2.98 -11.65 -9.16
CA GLY A 77 4.00 -12.14 -8.23
C GLY A 77 3.57 -12.18 -6.76
N ASP A 78 4.54 -12.21 -5.86
CA ASP A 78 4.31 -12.28 -4.41
C ASP A 78 3.84 -10.93 -3.87
N ASN A 79 2.52 -10.76 -3.75
CA ASN A 79 1.89 -9.53 -3.26
C ASN A 79 1.77 -9.49 -1.73
N ASP A 80 2.47 -10.36 -0.98
CA ASP A 80 2.43 -10.40 0.50
C ASP A 80 2.89 -9.08 1.13
N ASP A 81 3.96 -8.47 0.61
CA ASP A 81 4.44 -7.16 1.09
C ASP A 81 3.43 -6.03 0.82
N THR A 82 2.71 -6.09 -0.30
CA THR A 82 1.66 -5.13 -0.66
C THR A 82 0.44 -5.28 0.26
N LEU A 83 0.01 -6.52 0.57
CA LEU A 83 -1.08 -6.75 1.53
C LEU A 83 -0.71 -6.27 2.93
N LYS A 84 0.51 -6.55 3.39
CA LYS A 84 1.02 -6.05 4.67
C LYS A 84 1.02 -4.53 4.73
N LEU A 85 1.41 -3.85 3.65
CA LEU A 85 1.32 -2.39 3.57
C LEU A 85 -0.12 -1.90 3.71
N LEU A 86 -1.06 -2.51 2.98
CA LEU A 86 -2.47 -2.14 3.05
C LEU A 86 -3.02 -2.30 4.47
N ASP A 87 -2.64 -3.37 5.17
CA ASP A 87 -2.99 -3.57 6.59
C ASP A 87 -2.35 -2.53 7.51
N GLU A 88 -1.10 -2.12 7.25
CA GLU A 88 -0.41 -1.05 7.98
C GLU A 88 -1.06 0.34 7.76
N LEU A 89 -1.76 0.55 6.64
CA LEU A 89 -2.44 1.81 6.31
C LEU A 89 -3.84 1.94 6.93
N ILE A 90 -4.54 0.83 7.21
CA ILE A 90 -5.91 0.83 7.78
C ILE A 90 -6.06 1.72 9.02
N PRO A 91 -5.14 1.71 10.00
CA PRO A 91 -5.25 2.54 11.21
C PRO A 91 -5.30 4.04 10.94
N PHE A 92 -4.63 4.49 9.86
CA PHE A 92 -4.51 5.90 9.49
C PHE A 92 -5.54 6.35 8.44
N SER A 93 -6.34 5.41 7.94
CA SER A 93 -7.30 5.65 6.87
C SER A 93 -8.66 6.10 7.41
N SER A 94 -9.28 7.06 6.73
CA SER A 94 -10.69 7.45 6.92
C SER A 94 -11.65 6.33 6.53
N GLN A 95 -12.93 6.43 6.92
CA GLN A 95 -13.93 5.40 6.62
C GLN A 95 -14.07 5.11 5.11
N GLY A 96 -13.97 6.14 4.27
CA GLY A 96 -13.99 5.98 2.80
C GLY A 96 -12.73 5.32 2.25
N GLU A 97 -11.56 5.61 2.84
CA GLU A 97 -10.28 5.01 2.44
C GLU A 97 -10.18 3.55 2.87
N ARG A 98 -10.70 3.20 4.06
CA ARG A 98 -10.75 1.81 4.54
C ARG A 98 -11.55 0.90 3.60
N SER A 99 -12.71 1.37 3.13
CA SER A 99 -13.52 0.63 2.15
C SER A 99 -12.73 0.38 0.86
N LYS A 100 -12.00 1.38 0.37
CA LYS A 100 -11.15 1.23 -0.83
C LYS A 100 -10.00 0.24 -0.60
N ILE A 101 -9.37 0.28 0.56
CA ILE A 101 -8.28 -0.64 0.93
C ILE A 101 -8.79 -2.08 0.99
N GLU A 102 -9.93 -2.32 1.65
CA GLU A 102 -10.53 -3.65 1.71
C GLU A 102 -10.97 -4.16 0.32
N ASN A 103 -11.53 -3.28 -0.51
CA ASN A 103 -11.84 -3.62 -1.91
C ASN A 103 -10.58 -4.02 -2.70
N MET A 104 -9.47 -3.31 -2.49
CA MET A 104 -8.18 -3.61 -3.12
C MET A 104 -7.63 -4.96 -2.65
N LYS A 105 -7.70 -5.25 -1.35
CA LYS A 105 -7.31 -6.55 -0.78
C LYS A 105 -8.13 -7.70 -1.37
N ASN A 106 -9.45 -7.51 -1.46
CA ASN A 106 -10.36 -8.50 -2.07
C ASN A 106 -10.05 -8.72 -3.54
N MET A 107 -9.77 -7.66 -4.30
CA MET A 107 -9.36 -7.76 -5.70
C MET A 107 -8.06 -8.56 -5.85
N MET A 108 -7.05 -8.31 -5.01
CA MET A 108 -5.79 -9.04 -5.03
C MET A 108 -5.97 -10.53 -4.69
N ALA A 109 -6.80 -10.85 -3.69
CA ALA A 109 -7.10 -12.24 -3.33
C ALA A 109 -7.82 -12.97 -4.48
N ASN A 110 -8.77 -12.31 -5.12
CA ASN A 110 -9.50 -12.86 -6.26
C ASN A 110 -8.58 -13.08 -7.47
N PHE A 111 -7.64 -12.16 -7.71
CA PHE A 111 -6.68 -12.29 -8.80
C PHE A 111 -5.73 -13.48 -8.57
N ARG A 112 -5.23 -13.67 -7.34
CA ARG A 112 -4.44 -14.87 -7.00
C ARG A 112 -5.22 -16.16 -7.24
N LYS A 113 -6.48 -16.21 -6.78
CA LYS A 113 -7.35 -17.37 -6.99
C LYS A 113 -7.57 -17.67 -8.48
N MET A 114 -7.73 -16.64 -9.30
CA MET A 114 -7.86 -16.78 -10.75
C MET A 114 -6.56 -17.28 -11.38
N GLN A 115 -5.41 -16.78 -10.92
CA GLN A 115 -4.10 -17.22 -11.40
C GLN A 115 -3.86 -18.70 -11.05
N GLU A 116 -4.13 -19.11 -9.81
CA GLU A 116 -4.03 -20.51 -9.37
C GLU A 116 -4.96 -21.43 -10.18
N MET A 117 -6.18 -20.98 -10.46
CA MET A 117 -7.13 -21.72 -11.30
C MET A 117 -6.62 -21.85 -12.74
N MET A 118 -6.05 -20.79 -13.32
CA MET A 118 -5.44 -20.85 -14.66
C MET A 118 -4.23 -21.78 -14.70
N ASP A 119 -3.38 -21.77 -13.66
CA ASP A 119 -2.20 -22.63 -13.61
C ASP A 119 -2.59 -24.10 -13.37
N MET A 120 -3.61 -24.37 -12.55
CA MET A 120 -4.20 -25.71 -12.40
C MET A 120 -4.80 -26.21 -13.71
N MET A 121 -5.47 -25.34 -14.47
CA MET A 121 -6.03 -25.68 -15.77
C MET A 121 -4.96 -26.00 -16.80
N LYS A 122 -3.86 -25.23 -16.84
CA LYS A 122 -2.70 -25.53 -17.70
C LYS A 122 -2.08 -26.88 -17.34
N MET A 123 -1.89 -27.17 -16.05
CA MET A 123 -1.38 -28.47 -15.59
C MET A 123 -2.33 -29.62 -15.99
N MET A 124 -3.64 -29.43 -15.84
CA MET A 124 -4.62 -30.43 -16.25
C MET A 124 -4.63 -30.66 -17.77
N GLN A 125 -4.46 -29.59 -18.55
CA GLN A 125 -4.33 -29.67 -20.02
C GLN A 125 -3.05 -30.39 -20.45
N GLU A 126 -1.94 -30.20 -19.73
CA GLU A 126 -0.69 -30.93 -19.96
C GLU A 126 -0.79 -32.43 -19.59
N LEU A 127 -1.52 -32.75 -18.52
CA LEU A 127 -1.65 -34.13 -18.02
C LEU A 127 -2.75 -34.95 -18.72
N PHE A 128 -3.79 -34.30 -19.25
CA PHE A 128 -4.90 -34.95 -19.96
C PHE A 128 -5.25 -34.24 -21.29
N PRO A 129 -4.39 -34.35 -22.32
CA PRO A 129 -4.65 -33.76 -23.63
C PRO A 129 -5.83 -34.40 -24.40
N GLU A 130 -6.28 -35.60 -24.03
CA GLU A 130 -7.26 -36.39 -24.81
C GLU A 130 -8.59 -36.71 -24.09
N GLY A 131 -8.88 -36.08 -22.94
CA GLY A 131 -10.04 -36.44 -22.10
C GLY A 131 -11.25 -35.49 -22.10
N MET A 132 -11.11 -34.27 -22.63
CA MET A 132 -12.20 -33.29 -22.66
C MET A 132 -12.53 -32.90 -24.10
N GLY A 133 -13.56 -33.55 -24.65
CA GLY A 133 -14.16 -33.22 -25.95
C GLY A 133 -14.94 -31.91 -25.94
N THR A 134 -14.31 -30.81 -25.54
CA THR A 134 -14.80 -29.45 -25.75
C THR A 134 -13.70 -28.68 -26.46
N ASP A 135 -13.94 -28.36 -27.73
CA ASP A 135 -12.94 -27.84 -28.69
C ASP A 135 -12.25 -26.53 -28.30
N ASN A 136 -12.63 -25.86 -27.20
CA ASN A 136 -11.95 -24.68 -26.72
C ASN A 136 -11.87 -24.63 -25.18
N PRO A 137 -10.67 -24.61 -24.58
CA PRO A 137 -10.50 -24.39 -23.14
C PRO A 137 -11.08 -23.03 -22.69
N MET A 138 -11.15 -22.05 -23.60
CA MET A 138 -11.80 -20.76 -23.34
C MET A 138 -13.32 -20.86 -23.15
N ASP A 139 -14.00 -21.88 -23.69
CA ASP A 139 -15.46 -22.07 -23.51
C ASP A 139 -15.81 -22.71 -22.17
N MET A 140 -14.95 -23.58 -21.66
CA MET A 140 -15.09 -24.10 -20.29
C MET A 140 -14.82 -22.98 -19.26
N PHE A 141 -13.86 -22.10 -19.56
CA PHE A 141 -13.61 -20.91 -18.76
C PHE A 141 -14.75 -19.88 -18.89
N SER A 142 -15.34 -19.66 -20.08
CA SER A 142 -16.47 -18.73 -20.24
C SER A 142 -17.68 -19.18 -19.42
N GLY A 143 -17.97 -20.49 -19.38
CA GLY A 143 -19.05 -21.07 -18.58
C GLY A 143 -18.84 -20.99 -17.06
N MET A 144 -17.60 -20.94 -16.56
CA MET A 144 -17.30 -20.71 -15.13
C MET A 144 -17.06 -19.24 -14.78
N SER A 145 -16.40 -18.48 -15.65
CA SER A 145 -16.08 -17.06 -15.48
C SER A 145 -17.32 -16.17 -15.57
N ASP A 146 -18.38 -16.59 -16.26
CA ASP A 146 -19.69 -15.92 -16.22
C ASP A 146 -20.36 -15.99 -14.85
N SER A 147 -19.87 -16.80 -13.91
CA SER A 147 -20.32 -16.78 -12.50
C SER A 147 -19.37 -15.99 -11.58
N GLY A 148 -18.07 -15.96 -11.89
CA GLY A 148 -17.04 -15.31 -11.07
C GLY A 148 -16.72 -13.87 -11.45
N LEU A 149 -16.76 -13.51 -12.74
CA LEU A 149 -16.51 -12.14 -13.24
C LEU A 149 -17.78 -11.29 -13.23
N SER A 150 -18.94 -11.88 -13.51
CA SER A 150 -20.23 -11.20 -13.45
C SER A 150 -20.59 -10.76 -12.02
N SER A 151 -20.28 -11.59 -11.01
CA SER A 151 -20.42 -11.24 -9.60
C SER A 151 -19.44 -10.15 -9.16
N LEU A 152 -18.24 -10.10 -9.74
CA LEU A 152 -17.27 -9.02 -9.52
C LEU A 152 -17.74 -7.69 -10.13
N PHE A 153 -18.33 -7.71 -11.33
CA PHE A 153 -18.91 -6.52 -11.96
C PHE A 153 -20.19 -6.06 -11.25
N GLN A 154 -21.05 -6.98 -10.78
CA GLN A 154 -22.23 -6.64 -9.98
C GLN A 154 -21.88 -6.05 -8.62
N MET A 155 -20.85 -6.57 -7.95
CA MET A 155 -20.36 -6.01 -6.67
C MET A 155 -19.70 -4.63 -6.86
N PHE A 156 -19.23 -4.32 -8.07
CA PHE A 156 -18.52 -3.07 -8.39
C PHE A 156 -19.39 -1.98 -9.04
N GLY A 157 -20.55 -2.31 -9.64
CA GLY A 157 -21.23 -1.34 -10.51
C GLY A 157 -22.68 -1.60 -10.90
N ALA A 158 -23.55 -1.96 -9.96
CA ALA A 158 -25.00 -1.80 -10.15
C ALA A 158 -25.69 -1.41 -8.84
N GLY A 159 -25.51 -0.16 -8.42
CA GLY A 159 -26.55 0.50 -7.68
C GLY A 159 -27.79 0.54 -8.58
N GLN A 160 -28.83 -0.20 -8.21
CA GLN A 160 -30.17 0.00 -8.74
C GLN A 160 -30.56 1.44 -8.39
N GLU A 161 -30.62 2.31 -9.40
CA GLU A 161 -31.43 3.51 -9.35
C GLU A 161 -32.89 3.06 -9.60
N GLU A 162 -33.69 3.06 -8.53
CA GLU A 162 -35.12 3.35 -8.62
C GLU A 162 -35.33 4.86 -8.47
#